data_AF-A0A2W2BG96-F1
#
_entry.id   AF-A0A2W2BG96-F1
#
_cell.length_a   1.000
_cell.length_b   1.000
_cell.length_c   1.000
_cell.angle_alpha   90.00
_cell.angle_beta   90.00
_cell.angle_gamma   90.00
#
_symmetry.space_group_name_H-M   'P 1'
#
loop_
_entity.id
_entity.type
_entity.pdbx_description
1 polymer ?
#
loop_
_entity_poly.entity_id
_entity_poly.type
_entity_poly.pdbx_seq_one_letter_code
_entity_poly.pdbx_strand_id
1 'polypeptide(L)' 'VGRVDEVAAVVAHLLSADASFVTGATVPVDGGRAALGLDPEAPA' A
#
# COMPACT_ATOMS: atom_id res chain seq x y z
N VAL A 1 13.73 -0.59 -0.13
CA VAL A 1 13.15 0.59 -0.82
C VAL A 1 11.98 0.10 -1.65
N GLY A 2 10.79 0.70 -1.47
CA GLY A 2 9.60 0.37 -2.28
C GLY A 2 9.72 0.91 -3.71
N ARG A 3 9.06 0.25 -4.66
CA ARG A 3 9.13 0.57 -6.08
C ARG A 3 7.83 1.19 -6.59
N VAL A 4 7.94 2.02 -7.62
CA VAL A 4 6.79 2.73 -8.20
C VAL A 4 5.76 1.78 -8.82
N ASP A 5 6.19 0.64 -9.35
CA ASP A 5 5.33 -0.39 -9.92
C ASP A 5 4.47 -1.10 -8.87
N GLU A 6 4.97 -1.23 -7.63
CA GLU A 6 4.19 -1.81 -6.52
C GLU A 6 3.00 -0.92 -6.16
N VAL A 7 3.19 0.41 -6.15
CA VAL A 7 2.09 1.37 -5.91
C VAL A 7 1.12 1.39 -7.10
N ALA A 8 1.64 1.42 -8.32
CA ALA A 8 0.81 1.46 -9.54
C ALA A 8 -0.09 0.22 -9.66
N ALA A 9 0.41 -0.96 -9.29
CA ALA A 9 -0.37 -2.19 -9.30
C ALA A 9 -1.57 -2.13 -8.32
N VAL A 10 -1.36 -1.60 -7.11
CA VAL A 10 -2.45 -1.42 -6.13
C VAL A 10 -3.49 -0.43 -6.64
N VAL A 11 -3.06 0.70 -7.22
CA VAL A 11 -3.99 1.68 -7.81
C VAL A 11 -4.80 1.05 -8.96
N ALA A 12 -4.15 0.30 -9.85
CA ALA A 12 -4.82 -0.37 -10.94
C ALA A 12 -5.88 -1.38 -10.45
N HIS A 13 -5.58 -2.14 -9.39
CA HIS A 13 -6.55 -3.05 -8.78
C HIS A 13 -7.73 -2.30 -8.13
N LEU A 14 -7.46 -1.23 -7.37
CA LEU A 14 -8.53 -0.44 -6.72
C LEU A 14 -9.46 0.27 -7.72
N LEU A 15 -8.98 0.54 -8.94
CA LEU A 15 -9.78 1.09 -10.03
C LEU A 15 -10.49 0.02 -10.87
N SER A 16 -10.28 -1.28 -10.59
CA SER A 16 -10.90 -2.38 -11.33
C SER A 16 -12.29 -2.75 -10.77
N ALA A 17 -13.04 -3.55 -11.53
CA ALA A 17 -14.33 -4.09 -11.09
C ALA A 17 -14.19 -5.04 -9.87
N ASP A 18 -13.02 -5.64 -9.68
CA ASP A 18 -12.77 -6.57 -8.57
C ASP A 18 -12.78 -5.87 -7.21
N ALA A 19 -12.51 -4.57 -7.19
CA ALA A 19 -12.55 -3.73 -5.99
C ALA A 19 -13.89 -2.98 -5.83
N SER A 20 -14.96 -3.40 -6.52
CA SER A 20 -16.25 -2.68 -6.57
C SER A 20 -16.93 -2.37 -5.22
N PHE A 21 -16.54 -3.07 -4.14
CA PHE A 21 -17.05 -2.82 -2.79
C PHE A 21 -16.05 -2.13 -1.85
N VAL A 22 -14.85 -1.80 -2.34
CA VAL A 22 -13.81 -1.12 -1.56
C VAL A 22 -13.97 0.38 -1.73
N THR A 23 -14.52 1.06 -0.71
CA THR A 23 -14.72 2.51 -0.71
C THR A 23 -14.51 3.10 0.68
N GLY A 24 -14.12 4.37 0.76
CA GLY A 24 -13.89 5.08 2.03
C GLY A 24 -12.67 4.62 2.83
N ALA A 25 -11.82 3.76 2.25
CA ALA A 25 -10.63 3.21 2.89
C ALA A 25 -9.34 3.86 2.39
N THR A 26 -8.37 3.99 3.29
CA THR A 26 -6.97 4.29 2.95
C THR A 26 -6.17 2.99 2.96
N VAL A 27 -5.56 2.63 1.83
CA VAL A 27 -4.73 1.42 1.70
C VAL A 27 -3.24 1.82 1.68
N PRO A 28 -2.48 1.60 2.77
CA PRO A 28 -1.06 1.89 2.79
C PRO A 28 -0.26 0.88 1.94
N VAL A 29 0.66 1.38 1.13
CA VAL A 29 1.60 0.58 0.31
C VAL A 29 3.03 0.92 0.73
N ASP A 30 3.39 0.51 1.94
CA ASP A 30 4.59 1.00 2.64
C ASP A 30 5.46 -0.11 3.23
N GLY A 31 5.25 -1.36 2.80
CA GLY A 31 5.98 -2.52 3.33
C GLY A 31 5.58 -2.91 4.77
N GLY A 32 4.40 -2.49 5.24
CA GLY A 32 3.86 -2.84 6.56
C GLY A 32 4.21 -1.84 7.66
N ARG A 33 4.82 -0.71 7.31
CA ARG A 33 5.31 0.29 8.25
C ARG A 33 4.17 0.91 9.07
N ALA A 34 3.08 1.33 8.45
CA ALA A 34 1.92 1.90 9.14
C ALA A 34 1.24 0.90 10.08
N ALA A 35 1.29 -0.40 9.76
CA ALA A 35 0.67 -1.45 10.56
C ALA A 35 1.56 -1.91 11.73
N LEU A 36 2.87 -1.98 11.51
CA LEU A 36 3.84 -2.54 12.46
C LEU A 36 4.57 -1.48 13.30
N GLY A 37 4.38 -0.20 12.99
CA GLY A 37 5.06 0.90 13.68
C GLY A 37 6.58 0.89 13.50
N LEU A 38 7.07 0.35 12.37
CA LEU A 38 8.50 0.20 12.11
C LEU A 38 9.18 1.57 11.96
N ASP A 39 10.26 1.77 12.71
CA ASP A 39 11.09 2.97 12.61
C ASP A 39 11.87 2.96 11.27
N PRO A 40 11.77 4.01 10.44
CA PRO A 40 12.59 4.16 9.22
C PRO A 40 14.08 4.04 9.44
N GLU A 41 14.55 4.55 10.57
CA GLU A 41 15.96 4.71 10.87
C GLU A 41 16.50 3.53 11.71
N ALA A 42 15.64 2.54 12.00
CA ALA A 42 16.09 1.33 12.66
C ALA A 42 17.15 0.62 11.80
N PRO A 43 18.28 0.21 12.39
CA PRO A 43 19.30 -0.52 11.66
C PRO A 43 18.73 -1.85 11.14
N ALA A 44 19.11 -2.17 9.89
CA ALA A 44 18.69 -3.37 9.18
C ALA A 44 19.27 -4.65 9.77
#